data_AF-A0A1W9QI50-F1
#
_entry.id   AF-A0A1W9QI50-F1
#
_cell.length_a   1.000
_cell.length_b   1.000
_cell.length_c   1.000
_cell.angle_alpha   90.00
_cell.angle_beta   90.00
_cell.angle_gamma   90.00
#
_symmetry.space_group_name_H-M   'P 1'
#
loop_
_entity.id
_entity.type
_entity.pdbx_description
1 polymer ?
#
loop_
_entity_poly.entity_id
_entity_poly.type
_entity_poly.pdbx_seq_one_letter_code
_entity_poly.pdbx_strand_id
1 'polypeptide(L)'
;MGLSFRVLRALPLNFALLSIAACSGAGGEGPFEGPGAGGAIGVGGSPSSDGGGLPSGGSSAAGGASTGAGGLGAGGTQVGAGGTLSGAGGSGGSVSGPGGSGGSPSGVGGQPSGVGGAPVGSGGMSSTGGTGGGSGGGGNDKKLFSECRFHFGAIREYALDHPSIREQIDYFTPGWMGLQNTFDQGYVCEDLNGPLAGKVPVVVAYVSAFYAKREQNLHDCNVGEPSLCAYGSKIIKDHLETIVGIYRNYARGYAECLGGKPIIFEMEPDWYQYTLSNQTSPLTPAEAGQIMTRYVQAMKEHLPNAYFSMDISPWVPPNNGSDNGADWYKNFDMSLFTFINTSGGGTEANNTKIRSTNNMTWAGVSSVTGKGILADTGYGVNGASAGHDAIWDVVGNINARINDGVIGIAQYNPNANWGQTIASIRSQLATPKFCP
;
A
#
# COMPACT_ATOMS: atom_id res chain seq x y z
N MET A 1 -58.77 -23.25 6.34
CA MET A 1 -57.71 -23.01 7.35
C MET A 1 -56.65 -24.08 7.17
N GLY A 2 -55.43 -23.72 6.80
CA GLY A 2 -54.33 -24.68 6.62
C GLY A 2 -53.03 -24.06 7.09
N LEU A 3 -52.50 -24.54 8.22
CA LEU A 3 -51.18 -24.11 8.72
C LEU A 3 -50.10 -24.85 7.93
N SER A 4 -49.23 -24.10 7.27
CA SER A 4 -48.01 -24.62 6.65
C SER A 4 -46.83 -24.38 7.59
N PHE A 5 -46.42 -25.42 8.32
CA PHE A 5 -45.19 -25.38 9.12
C PHE A 5 -43.97 -25.45 8.19
N ARG A 6 -43.21 -24.35 8.09
CA ARG A 6 -41.86 -24.39 7.52
C ARG A 6 -40.86 -24.77 8.61
N VAL A 7 -40.25 -25.94 8.47
CA VAL A 7 -39.11 -26.37 9.29
C VAL A 7 -37.86 -25.60 8.84
N LEU A 8 -37.33 -24.71 9.67
CA LEU A 8 -35.96 -24.23 9.49
C LEU A 8 -35.01 -25.37 9.84
N ARG A 9 -34.28 -25.89 8.84
CA ARG A 9 -33.06 -26.65 9.08
C ARG A 9 -31.89 -25.67 9.18
N ALA A 10 -31.38 -25.46 10.38
CA ALA A 10 -30.04 -24.92 10.55
C ALA A 10 -29.04 -25.95 10.03
N LEU A 11 -28.27 -25.58 9.00
CA LEU A 11 -27.06 -26.32 8.60
C LEU A 11 -25.89 -25.71 9.37
N PRO A 12 -25.03 -26.53 10.01
CA PRO A 12 -23.80 -26.00 10.60
C PRO A 12 -22.84 -25.61 9.48
N LEU A 13 -22.48 -24.32 9.40
CA LEU A 13 -21.32 -23.88 8.63
C LEU A 13 -20.06 -24.40 9.34
N ASN A 14 -19.46 -25.46 8.82
CA ASN A 14 -18.08 -25.79 9.13
C ASN A 14 -17.18 -24.79 8.42
N PHE A 15 -16.79 -23.72 9.12
CA PHE A 15 -15.66 -22.90 8.71
C PHE A 15 -14.39 -23.76 8.82
N ALA A 16 -13.82 -24.12 7.67
CA ALA A 16 -12.45 -24.55 7.63
C ALA A 16 -11.58 -23.32 7.93
N LEU A 17 -10.98 -23.26 9.13
CA LEU A 17 -9.76 -22.49 9.30
C LEU A 17 -8.74 -23.08 8.33
N LEU A 18 -8.50 -22.39 7.21
CA LEU A 18 -7.36 -22.69 6.38
C LEU A 18 -6.12 -22.15 7.09
N SER A 19 -5.64 -22.92 8.06
CA SER A 19 -4.27 -22.77 8.56
C SER A 19 -3.35 -22.86 7.34
N ILE A 20 -2.77 -21.74 6.95
CA ILE A 20 -1.66 -21.73 6.00
C ILE A 20 -0.64 -22.71 6.56
N ALA A 21 -0.35 -23.78 5.83
CA ALA A 21 0.55 -24.80 6.29
C ALA A 21 1.93 -24.17 6.51
N ALA A 22 2.31 -23.98 7.78
CA ALA A 22 3.70 -23.82 8.12
C ALA A 22 4.39 -25.13 7.71
N CYS A 23 5.19 -25.07 6.63
CA CYS A 23 5.89 -26.23 6.09
C CYS A 23 7.00 -26.67 7.06
N SER A 24 6.62 -27.42 8.10
CA SER A 24 7.55 -28.15 8.94
C SER A 24 8.14 -29.33 8.16
N GLY A 25 9.44 -29.26 7.93
CA GLY A 25 10.21 -30.40 7.42
C GLY A 25 10.10 -31.59 8.39
N ALA A 26 10.05 -32.81 7.84
CA ALA A 26 9.77 -34.02 8.60
C ALA A 26 10.82 -34.31 9.68
N GLY A 27 10.36 -34.64 10.90
CA GLY A 27 11.23 -35.13 11.97
C GLY A 27 10.51 -35.41 13.30
N GLY A 28 10.25 -36.69 13.59
CA GLY A 28 9.96 -37.19 14.94
C GLY A 28 8.48 -37.23 15.35
N GLU A 29 8.01 -38.43 15.71
CA GLU A 29 6.69 -38.64 16.33
C GLU A 29 6.71 -38.24 17.82
N GLY A 30 5.62 -37.64 18.30
CA GLY A 30 5.37 -37.41 19.72
C GLY A 30 3.96 -36.85 19.94
N PRO A 31 3.14 -37.41 20.86
CA PRO A 31 1.79 -36.92 21.09
C PRO A 31 1.83 -35.63 21.91
N PHE A 32 1.28 -34.54 21.40
CA PHE A 32 1.15 -33.28 22.14
C PHE A 32 -0.30 -33.05 22.56
N GLU A 33 -0.48 -32.77 23.85
CA GLU A 33 -1.78 -32.51 24.46
C GLU A 33 -2.34 -31.14 24.03
N GLY A 34 -3.67 -31.03 24.00
CA GLY A 34 -4.34 -29.82 23.49
C GLY A 34 -4.16 -28.58 24.39
N PRO A 35 -4.27 -27.37 23.84
CA PRO A 35 -4.12 -26.14 24.62
C PRO A 35 -5.30 -25.95 25.59
N GLY A 36 -4.99 -26.02 26.89
CA GLY A 36 -5.94 -25.77 27.97
C GLY A 36 -6.35 -24.30 28.09
N ALA A 37 -7.53 -24.07 28.66
CA ALA A 37 -8.06 -22.73 28.88
C ALA A 37 -7.35 -22.01 30.04
N GLY A 38 -6.96 -20.75 29.81
CA GLY A 38 -6.79 -19.73 30.84
C GLY A 38 -7.68 -18.53 30.45
N GLY A 39 -8.36 -17.84 31.36
CA GLY A 39 -8.23 -17.85 32.82
C GLY A 39 -8.24 -16.40 33.29
N ALA A 40 -9.30 -15.96 33.95
CA ALA A 40 -9.58 -14.53 34.16
C ALA A 40 -9.28 -14.03 35.58
N ILE A 41 -9.30 -12.70 35.71
CA ILE A 41 -9.42 -11.87 36.93
C ILE A 41 -8.11 -11.52 37.66
N GLY A 42 -7.95 -10.22 37.93
CA GLY A 42 -6.95 -9.65 38.82
C GLY A 42 -7.08 -8.12 38.95
N VAL A 43 -8.09 -7.64 39.70
CA VAL A 43 -8.28 -6.21 40.01
C VAL A 43 -7.87 -5.93 41.45
N GLY A 44 -7.11 -4.85 41.69
CA GLY A 44 -7.05 -4.18 43.00
C GLY A 44 -5.66 -3.69 43.44
N GLY A 45 -5.56 -2.41 43.82
CA GLY A 45 -4.41 -1.85 44.55
C GLY A 45 -4.00 -0.44 44.12
N SER A 46 -4.53 0.58 44.82
CA SER A 46 -4.04 1.98 44.75
C SER A 46 -3.33 2.35 46.08
N PRO A 47 -2.78 3.56 46.30
CA PRO A 47 -1.34 3.70 46.52
C PRO A 47 -0.93 4.24 47.90
N SER A 48 0.36 4.19 48.23
CA SER A 48 0.91 4.89 49.41
C SER A 48 2.39 5.32 49.26
N SER A 49 2.59 6.65 49.37
CA SER A 49 3.71 7.37 50.01
C SER A 49 5.19 7.03 49.73
N ASP A 50 5.89 8.05 49.23
CA ASP A 50 7.16 8.62 49.73
C ASP A 50 8.45 7.77 49.88
N GLY A 51 9.49 8.22 49.15
CA GLY A 51 10.62 8.83 49.86
C GLY A 51 11.95 8.05 50.02
N GLY A 52 12.82 8.13 49.00
CA GLY A 52 14.25 8.38 49.19
C GLY A 52 15.23 7.22 49.40
N GLY A 53 16.48 7.42 48.95
CA GLY A 53 17.67 6.69 49.42
C GLY A 53 18.34 5.73 48.44
N LEU A 54 19.41 6.18 47.77
CA LEU A 54 20.47 5.30 47.26
C LEU A 54 21.28 4.73 48.44
N PRO A 55 21.82 3.50 48.34
CA PRO A 55 23.28 3.43 48.25
C PRO A 55 23.82 2.39 47.25
N SER A 56 25.12 2.50 46.99
CA SER A 56 25.93 1.72 46.06
C SER A 56 26.52 0.43 46.63
N GLY A 57 26.81 -0.55 45.77
CA GLY A 57 28.02 -1.39 45.89
C GLY A 57 27.81 -2.91 45.89
N GLY A 58 28.54 -3.63 45.03
CA GLY A 58 28.62 -5.10 45.02
C GLY A 58 29.05 -5.68 43.66
N SER A 59 30.29 -6.20 43.57
CA SER A 59 30.93 -6.68 42.32
C SER A 59 31.13 -8.21 42.31
N SER A 60 31.57 -8.76 41.16
CA SER A 60 32.04 -10.16 40.92
C SER A 60 30.91 -11.22 40.77
N ALA A 61 30.98 -12.36 40.06
CA ALA A 61 31.96 -13.00 39.13
C ALA A 61 31.24 -14.19 38.40
N ALA A 62 31.78 -14.98 37.44
CA ALA A 62 32.68 -14.76 36.29
C ALA A 62 32.84 -16.09 35.47
N GLY A 63 32.88 -16.04 34.13
CA GLY A 63 33.16 -17.19 33.21
C GLY A 63 31.92 -18.00 32.76
N GLY A 64 31.89 -18.67 31.58
CA GLY A 64 32.86 -18.80 30.47
C GLY A 64 32.13 -19.16 29.16
N ALA A 65 32.59 -18.74 27.96
CA ALA A 65 33.50 -19.47 27.07
C ALA A 65 32.99 -20.87 26.64
N SER A 66 32.45 -21.07 25.43
CA SER A 66 33.17 -21.60 24.23
C SER A 66 32.14 -22.03 23.13
N THR A 67 32.41 -22.27 21.82
CA THR A 67 33.49 -21.91 20.85
C THR A 67 33.04 -22.23 19.39
N GLY A 68 33.18 -21.28 18.45
CA GLY A 68 33.34 -21.55 16.99
C GLY A 68 32.08 -21.74 16.12
N ALA A 69 32.11 -21.51 14.80
CA ALA A 69 33.17 -20.93 13.96
C ALA A 69 32.67 -20.46 12.55
N GLY A 70 33.39 -19.50 11.95
CA GLY A 70 33.34 -19.12 10.51
C GLY A 70 32.43 -17.94 10.15
N GLY A 71 32.86 -16.92 9.38
CA GLY A 71 34.20 -16.60 8.86
C GLY A 71 34.14 -15.75 7.57
N LEU A 72 35.12 -14.84 7.39
CA LEU A 72 35.32 -13.89 6.25
C LEU A 72 34.44 -12.62 6.25
N GLY A 73 34.95 -11.37 6.12
CA GLY A 73 36.34 -10.89 6.27
C GLY A 73 36.76 -9.75 5.32
N ALA A 74 36.74 -8.50 5.81
CA ALA A 74 37.55 -7.31 5.42
C ALA A 74 36.96 -6.08 6.14
N GLY A 75 37.67 -5.14 6.77
CA GLY A 75 39.11 -4.81 6.72
C GLY A 75 39.29 -3.39 6.13
N GLY A 76 39.65 -2.34 6.87
CA GLY A 76 39.97 -2.27 8.30
C GLY A 76 40.06 -0.84 8.84
N THR A 77 40.42 -0.71 10.12
CA THR A 77 40.58 0.54 10.88
C THR A 77 42.05 0.91 11.06
N GLN A 78 42.34 2.20 11.27
CA GLN A 78 43.25 2.63 12.33
C GLN A 78 42.86 4.01 12.89
N VAL A 79 43.27 4.25 14.13
CA VAL A 79 42.88 5.38 14.99
C VAL A 79 44.16 6.01 15.52
N GLY A 80 44.22 7.34 15.64
CA GLY A 80 45.34 8.05 16.27
C GLY A 80 44.90 9.43 16.75
N ALA A 81 45.11 9.73 18.03
CA ALA A 81 44.49 10.86 18.71
C ALA A 81 45.46 12.00 19.07
N GLY A 82 44.92 13.23 19.10
CA GLY A 82 45.16 14.25 20.13
C GLY A 82 46.56 14.86 20.29
N GLY A 83 46.66 16.20 20.15
CA GLY A 83 47.82 16.97 20.62
C GLY A 83 47.82 18.43 20.19
N THR A 84 47.46 19.34 21.08
CA THR A 84 47.55 20.80 20.89
C THR A 84 48.90 21.34 21.34
N LEU A 85 49.51 22.29 20.59
CA LEU A 85 49.87 23.66 21.06
C LEU A 85 50.84 24.41 20.11
N SER A 86 50.56 25.72 19.94
CA SER A 86 51.45 26.86 19.66
C SER A 86 52.76 26.71 18.85
N GLY A 87 52.87 27.50 17.77
CA GLY A 87 54.15 27.88 17.15
C GLY A 87 53.95 28.96 16.07
N ALA A 88 54.68 30.07 16.14
CA ALA A 88 54.49 31.23 15.25
C ALA A 88 55.63 31.41 14.23
N GLY A 89 55.32 32.10 13.11
CA GLY A 89 56.27 32.50 12.07
C GLY A 89 56.38 31.49 10.91
N GLY A 90 56.45 31.91 9.65
CA GLY A 90 56.33 33.26 9.08
C GLY A 90 56.64 33.29 7.58
N SER A 91 56.15 34.33 6.88
CA SER A 91 56.58 34.82 5.54
C SER A 91 56.64 33.87 4.33
N GLY A 92 55.99 34.27 3.21
CA GLY A 92 56.54 33.99 1.87
C GLY A 92 55.56 33.94 0.68
N GLY A 93 55.50 35.00 -0.12
CA GLY A 93 55.03 35.00 -1.54
C GLY A 93 53.50 35.06 -1.76
N SER A 94 52.90 36.18 -2.18
CA SER A 94 52.99 36.89 -3.48
C SER A 94 52.09 36.27 -4.58
N VAL A 95 50.96 36.92 -4.95
CA VAL A 95 50.78 37.77 -6.16
C VAL A 95 50.53 36.92 -7.44
N SER A 96 49.53 37.12 -8.31
CA SER A 96 48.49 38.17 -8.47
C SER A 96 47.28 37.67 -9.28
N GLY A 97 46.22 38.50 -9.36
CA GLY A 97 44.96 38.26 -10.08
C GLY A 97 44.97 38.48 -11.61
N PRO A 98 43.80 38.79 -12.23
CA PRO A 98 43.44 38.27 -13.58
C PRO A 98 43.24 39.32 -14.70
N GLY A 99 43.00 38.82 -15.93
CA GLY A 99 42.55 39.55 -17.13
C GLY A 99 43.26 39.03 -18.40
N GLY A 100 42.70 39.07 -19.61
CA GLY A 100 41.34 39.42 -20.07
C GLY A 100 41.27 39.47 -21.62
N SER A 101 40.07 39.31 -22.18
CA SER A 101 39.60 39.74 -23.53
C SER A 101 40.39 39.46 -24.84
N GLY A 102 39.67 38.93 -25.84
CA GLY A 102 39.75 39.46 -27.23
C GLY A 102 40.03 38.45 -28.36
N GLY A 103 39.17 38.43 -29.39
CA GLY A 103 39.49 37.82 -30.70
C GLY A 103 38.34 37.20 -31.48
N SER A 104 37.92 37.84 -32.57
CA SER A 104 37.28 37.21 -33.75
C SER A 104 38.09 37.60 -34.98
N PRO A 105 38.13 36.77 -36.05
CA PRO A 105 37.34 37.16 -37.23
C PRO A 105 36.79 36.01 -38.14
N SER A 106 35.68 36.34 -38.81
CA SER A 106 35.13 35.88 -40.11
C SER A 106 35.75 34.71 -40.92
N GLY A 107 34.89 33.85 -41.50
CA GLY A 107 35.23 32.91 -42.59
C GLY A 107 34.02 32.30 -43.33
N VAL A 108 33.83 32.67 -44.60
CA VAL A 108 32.66 32.48 -45.49
C VAL A 108 32.40 31.03 -45.98
N GLY A 109 31.13 30.67 -46.22
CA GLY A 109 30.72 30.00 -47.48
C GLY A 109 30.20 28.55 -47.44
N GLY A 110 28.99 28.32 -48.00
CA GLY A 110 28.51 26.97 -48.35
C GLY A 110 26.99 26.77 -48.31
N GLN A 111 26.28 27.14 -49.38
CA GLN A 111 24.91 26.67 -49.63
C GLN A 111 24.98 25.39 -50.50
N PRO A 112 24.07 24.42 -50.30
CA PRO A 112 23.11 24.20 -51.38
C PRO A 112 21.67 23.95 -50.92
N SER A 113 20.75 24.22 -51.84
CA SER A 113 19.32 23.97 -51.76
C SER A 113 18.94 22.48 -51.65
N GLY A 114 17.98 22.16 -50.79
CA GLY A 114 17.30 20.85 -50.72
C GLY A 114 15.91 21.00 -50.11
N VAL A 115 14.88 20.47 -50.77
CA VAL A 115 13.46 20.80 -50.51
C VAL A 115 12.77 19.74 -49.65
N GLY A 116 11.92 20.17 -48.70
CA GLY A 116 10.71 19.42 -48.30
C GLY A 116 10.63 18.95 -46.84
N GLY A 117 9.43 19.08 -46.26
CA GLY A 117 8.97 18.23 -45.14
C GLY A 117 8.62 18.91 -43.81
N ALA A 118 7.39 19.44 -43.71
CA ALA A 118 6.52 19.59 -42.53
C ALA A 118 7.05 20.21 -41.19
N PRO A 119 6.25 21.05 -40.50
CA PRO A 119 6.67 21.70 -39.26
C PRO A 119 6.64 20.78 -38.04
N VAL A 120 7.73 20.78 -37.26
CA VAL A 120 7.74 20.22 -35.90
C VAL A 120 7.10 21.23 -34.95
N GLY A 121 5.85 20.98 -34.56
CA GLY A 121 5.10 21.85 -33.66
C GLY A 121 5.60 21.74 -32.22
N SER A 122 6.25 22.78 -31.71
CA SER A 122 6.57 22.90 -30.28
C SER A 122 5.32 23.30 -29.48
N GLY A 123 4.86 22.40 -28.60
CA GLY A 123 3.98 22.71 -27.48
C GLY A 123 4.50 21.95 -26.25
N GLY A 124 4.76 22.56 -25.09
CA GLY A 124 4.21 23.82 -24.60
C GLY A 124 3.05 23.60 -23.62
N MET A 125 3.09 22.53 -22.82
CA MET A 125 2.09 22.29 -21.78
C MET A 125 2.32 23.20 -20.57
N SER A 126 1.76 24.41 -20.63
CA SER A 126 1.42 25.19 -19.45
C SER A 126 0.04 24.75 -18.97
N SER A 127 -0.04 24.00 -17.88
CA SER A 127 -1.30 23.55 -17.28
C SER A 127 -1.93 24.67 -16.45
N THR A 128 -2.55 25.64 -17.13
CA THR A 128 -3.39 26.65 -16.47
C THR A 128 -4.66 25.98 -15.95
N GLY A 129 -5.00 26.18 -14.68
CA GLY A 129 -6.14 25.51 -14.04
C GLY A 129 -7.49 25.85 -14.71
N GLY A 130 -8.25 24.82 -15.08
CA GLY A 130 -9.60 24.93 -15.63
C GLY A 130 -10.63 24.28 -14.71
N THR A 131 -11.46 25.09 -14.06
CA THR A 131 -12.66 24.66 -13.34
C THR A 131 -13.75 24.25 -14.33
N GLY A 132 -13.66 23.01 -14.83
CA GLY A 132 -14.60 22.43 -15.79
C GLY A 132 -15.93 21.99 -15.15
N GLY A 133 -16.85 22.93 -14.93
CA GLY A 133 -18.23 22.61 -14.56
C GLY A 133 -19.02 22.00 -15.72
N GLY A 134 -18.94 20.68 -15.90
CA GLY A 134 -19.71 19.94 -16.89
C GLY A 134 -21.13 19.64 -16.42
N SER A 135 -22.10 20.47 -16.80
CA SER A 135 -23.54 20.16 -16.67
C SER A 135 -24.10 19.80 -18.04
N GLY A 136 -24.56 18.55 -18.22
CA GLY A 136 -25.17 18.14 -19.49
C GLY A 136 -25.22 16.63 -19.74
N GLY A 137 -26.18 15.94 -19.10
CA GLY A 137 -26.49 14.54 -19.42
C GLY A 137 -27.29 13.87 -18.33
N GLY A 138 -28.61 13.70 -18.53
CA GLY A 138 -29.52 13.08 -17.56
C GLY A 138 -29.40 11.56 -17.46
N GLY A 139 -28.20 11.06 -17.15
CA GLY A 139 -28.05 9.80 -16.43
C GLY A 139 -28.12 10.07 -14.93
N ASN A 140 -28.57 9.11 -14.13
CA ASN A 140 -28.27 9.15 -12.70
C ASN A 140 -26.78 8.80 -12.55
N ASP A 141 -25.91 9.81 -12.58
CA ASP A 141 -24.49 9.66 -12.30
C ASP A 141 -24.35 9.10 -10.88
N LYS A 142 -24.20 7.77 -10.81
CA LYS A 142 -23.96 7.06 -9.56
C LYS A 142 -22.55 7.42 -9.11
N LYS A 143 -22.45 8.50 -8.34
CA LYS A 143 -21.26 8.81 -7.55
C LYS A 143 -20.85 7.57 -6.77
N LEU A 144 -19.56 7.29 -6.74
CA LEU A 144 -19.02 6.13 -6.03
C LEU A 144 -19.34 6.24 -4.54
N PHE A 145 -19.19 7.44 -3.98
CA PHE A 145 -19.69 7.77 -2.65
C PHE A 145 -20.80 8.83 -2.71
N SER A 146 -21.83 8.66 -1.90
CA SER A 146 -23.01 9.56 -1.89
C SER A 146 -22.70 10.97 -1.38
N GLU A 147 -21.64 11.13 -0.58
CA GLU A 147 -21.27 12.37 0.10
C GLU A 147 -19.84 12.78 -0.26
N CYS A 148 -19.62 14.07 -0.50
CA CYS A 148 -18.29 14.65 -0.72
C CYS A 148 -17.64 14.93 0.65
N ARG A 149 -17.05 13.89 1.25
CA ARG A 149 -16.48 13.90 2.61
C ARG A 149 -15.31 12.92 2.71
N PHE A 150 -14.60 12.92 3.84
CA PHE A 150 -13.61 11.89 4.12
C PHE A 150 -14.28 10.53 4.43
N HIS A 151 -13.76 9.45 3.82
CA HIS A 151 -14.35 8.12 3.87
C HIS A 151 -13.59 7.19 4.83
N PHE A 152 -14.33 6.46 5.67
CA PHE A 152 -13.75 5.50 6.62
C PHE A 152 -14.06 4.08 6.18
N GLY A 153 -13.11 3.16 6.32
CA GLY A 153 -13.29 1.74 6.02
C GLY A 153 -12.71 0.82 7.09
N ALA A 154 -13.23 -0.41 7.15
CA ALA A 154 -12.72 -1.47 8.01
C ALA A 154 -12.60 -2.79 7.24
N ILE A 155 -11.83 -3.76 7.76
CA ILE A 155 -11.95 -5.14 7.25
C ILE A 155 -13.36 -5.67 7.52
N ARG A 156 -13.87 -6.45 6.58
CA ARG A 156 -15.20 -7.03 6.58
C ARG A 156 -15.55 -7.74 7.88
N GLU A 157 -14.69 -8.65 8.33
CA GLU A 157 -14.94 -9.51 9.49
C GLU A 157 -15.21 -8.65 10.73
N TYR A 158 -14.37 -7.64 10.96
CA TYR A 158 -14.54 -6.70 12.06
C TYR A 158 -15.83 -5.87 11.93
N ALA A 159 -16.15 -5.39 10.72
CA ALA A 159 -17.35 -4.61 10.46
C ALA A 159 -18.65 -5.42 10.63
N LEU A 160 -18.62 -6.74 10.39
CA LEU A 160 -19.76 -7.62 10.62
C LEU A 160 -20.01 -7.85 12.11
N ASP A 161 -18.95 -8.04 12.89
CA ASP A 161 -19.02 -8.28 14.34
C ASP A 161 -19.32 -7.01 15.16
N HIS A 162 -19.07 -5.81 14.60
CA HIS A 162 -19.20 -4.54 15.31
C HIS A 162 -20.20 -3.57 14.63
N PRO A 163 -21.52 -3.67 14.93
CA PRO A 163 -22.55 -2.81 14.35
C PRO A 163 -22.30 -1.31 14.47
N SER A 164 -21.69 -0.86 15.57
CA SER A 164 -21.34 0.55 15.82
C SER A 164 -20.30 1.11 14.84
N ILE A 165 -19.42 0.27 14.30
CA ILE A 165 -18.46 0.64 13.25
C ILE A 165 -19.13 0.54 11.89
N ARG A 166 -19.93 -0.51 11.68
CA ARG A 166 -20.71 -0.73 10.46
C ARG A 166 -21.62 0.44 10.09
N GLU A 167 -22.24 1.07 11.07
CA GLU A 167 -23.04 2.29 10.88
C GLU A 167 -22.20 3.47 10.39
N GLN A 168 -20.93 3.55 10.80
CA GLN A 168 -20.06 4.72 10.66
C GLN A 168 -19.10 4.65 9.47
N ILE A 169 -18.70 3.47 8.99
CA ILE A 169 -17.86 3.31 7.79
C ILE A 169 -18.62 3.64 6.49
N ASP A 170 -17.90 4.05 5.47
CA ASP A 170 -18.38 4.31 4.10
C ASP A 170 -18.13 3.09 3.18
N TYR A 171 -17.05 2.35 3.45
CA TYR A 171 -16.61 1.19 2.67
C TYR A 171 -16.08 0.06 3.57
N PHE A 172 -15.82 -1.11 2.99
CA PHE A 172 -15.21 -2.24 3.69
C PHE A 172 -14.27 -3.01 2.78
N THR A 173 -13.24 -3.63 3.36
CA THR A 173 -12.36 -4.54 2.63
C THR A 173 -12.76 -6.00 2.91
N PRO A 174 -13.22 -6.77 1.91
CA PRO A 174 -13.51 -8.20 2.06
C PRO A 174 -12.28 -9.10 2.06
N GLY A 175 -11.08 -8.53 2.19
CA GLY A 175 -9.82 -9.27 2.07
C GLY A 175 -9.38 -9.48 0.62
N TRP A 176 -8.65 -10.57 0.41
CA TRP A 176 -7.79 -10.75 -0.76
C TRP A 176 -8.45 -11.52 -1.91
N MET A 177 -8.44 -10.94 -3.10
CA MET A 177 -8.77 -11.60 -4.37
C MET A 177 -7.54 -12.32 -4.93
N GLY A 178 -7.74 -13.54 -5.44
CA GLY A 178 -6.71 -14.36 -6.09
C GLY A 178 -6.24 -15.59 -5.29
N LEU A 179 -6.76 -15.78 -4.06
CA LEU A 179 -6.52 -16.97 -3.24
C LEU A 179 -6.86 -18.26 -4.00
N GLN A 180 -7.86 -18.21 -4.90
CA GLN A 180 -8.24 -19.29 -5.81
C GLN A 180 -8.05 -18.86 -7.27
N ASN A 181 -8.03 -19.85 -8.18
CA ASN A 181 -8.03 -19.60 -9.64
C ASN A 181 -9.42 -19.25 -10.20
N THR A 182 -10.46 -19.31 -9.36
CA THR A 182 -11.87 -19.07 -9.70
C THR A 182 -12.53 -18.24 -8.62
N PHE A 183 -13.54 -17.46 -8.98
CA PHE A 183 -14.30 -16.62 -8.04
C PHE A 183 -14.77 -17.38 -6.80
N ASP A 184 -14.28 -16.96 -5.63
CA ASP A 184 -14.58 -17.49 -4.30
C ASP A 184 -15.16 -16.43 -3.34
N GLN A 185 -15.32 -15.19 -3.81
CA GLN A 185 -15.76 -14.04 -3.01
C GLN A 185 -17.27 -13.73 -3.12
N GLY A 186 -18.09 -14.77 -3.33
CA GLY A 186 -19.56 -14.64 -3.39
C GLY A 186 -20.18 -14.01 -2.13
N TYR A 187 -19.55 -14.22 -0.98
CA TYR A 187 -19.96 -13.63 0.31
C TYR A 187 -20.04 -12.10 0.28
N VAL A 188 -19.20 -11.42 -0.51
CA VAL A 188 -19.21 -9.95 -0.64
C VAL A 188 -20.56 -9.46 -1.15
N CYS A 189 -21.17 -10.20 -2.07
CA CYS A 189 -22.50 -9.90 -2.59
C CYS A 189 -23.61 -10.24 -1.59
N GLU A 190 -23.42 -11.21 -0.70
CA GLU A 190 -24.34 -11.47 0.42
C GLU A 190 -24.32 -10.29 1.41
N ASP A 191 -23.13 -9.80 1.78
CA ASP A 191 -22.98 -8.67 2.69
C ASP A 191 -23.63 -7.39 2.13
N LEU A 192 -23.39 -7.09 0.84
CA LEU A 192 -23.94 -5.92 0.13
C LEU A 192 -25.46 -5.97 -0.07
N ASN A 193 -26.08 -7.13 0.09
CA ASN A 193 -27.53 -7.31 0.10
C ASN A 193 -28.08 -7.49 1.52
N GLY A 194 -27.23 -7.42 2.55
CA GLY A 194 -27.56 -7.61 3.95
C GLY A 194 -26.83 -6.63 4.87
N PRO A 195 -25.93 -7.08 5.78
CA PRO A 195 -25.36 -6.25 6.83
C PRO A 195 -24.55 -5.04 6.34
N LEU A 196 -23.91 -5.12 5.17
CA LEU A 196 -23.09 -4.07 4.57
C LEU A 196 -23.79 -3.38 3.39
N ALA A 197 -25.13 -3.45 3.33
CA ALA A 197 -25.92 -2.74 2.33
C ALA A 197 -25.63 -1.22 2.35
N GLY A 198 -25.42 -0.65 1.15
CA GLY A 198 -25.08 0.76 0.98
C GLY A 198 -23.61 1.13 1.23
N LYS A 199 -22.74 0.16 1.57
CA LYS A 199 -21.28 0.36 1.64
C LYS A 199 -20.63 0.01 0.29
N VAL A 200 -19.46 0.56 0.04
CA VAL A 200 -18.62 0.18 -1.12
C VAL A 200 -17.68 -0.97 -0.73
N PRO A 201 -17.54 -2.04 -1.52
CA PRO A 201 -16.49 -3.03 -1.35
C PRO A 201 -15.18 -2.52 -1.97
N VAL A 202 -14.07 -2.61 -1.22
CA VAL A 202 -12.72 -2.29 -1.68
C VAL A 202 -11.88 -3.56 -1.63
N VAL A 203 -11.70 -4.21 -2.78
CA VAL A 203 -11.12 -5.55 -2.89
C VAL A 203 -9.62 -5.45 -3.17
N VAL A 204 -8.80 -6.15 -2.39
CA VAL A 204 -7.35 -6.19 -2.60
C VAL A 204 -7.02 -7.25 -3.64
N ALA A 205 -6.70 -6.85 -4.86
CA ALA A 205 -6.49 -7.73 -5.99
C ALA A 205 -5.00 -8.12 -6.14
N TYR A 206 -4.59 -9.16 -5.41
CA TYR A 206 -3.21 -9.64 -5.31
C TYR A 206 -3.01 -10.96 -6.09
N VAL A 207 -3.57 -11.03 -7.30
CA VAL A 207 -3.77 -12.27 -8.06
C VAL A 207 -2.45 -12.83 -8.56
N SER A 208 -1.55 -12.00 -9.08
CA SER A 208 -0.23 -12.42 -9.57
C SER A 208 0.59 -13.06 -8.46
N ALA A 209 0.57 -12.44 -7.27
CA ALA A 209 1.26 -12.95 -6.10
C ALA A 209 0.67 -14.29 -5.63
N PHE A 210 -0.64 -14.39 -5.42
CA PHE A 210 -1.24 -15.65 -4.97
C PHE A 210 -1.12 -16.78 -5.99
N TYR A 211 -1.18 -16.48 -7.29
CA TYR A 211 -0.87 -17.44 -8.34
C TYR A 211 0.56 -17.97 -8.20
N ALA A 212 1.55 -17.08 -8.11
CA ALA A 212 2.95 -17.49 -8.00
C ALA A 212 3.26 -18.21 -6.67
N LYS A 213 2.66 -17.78 -5.55
CA LYS A 213 2.76 -18.48 -4.25
C LYS A 213 2.22 -19.90 -4.32
N ARG A 214 1.00 -20.08 -4.85
CA ARG A 214 0.29 -21.38 -4.85
C ARG A 214 0.84 -22.35 -5.89
N GLU A 215 1.05 -21.89 -7.13
CA GLU A 215 1.45 -22.78 -8.23
C GLU A 215 2.96 -23.08 -8.24
N GLN A 216 3.80 -22.28 -7.57
CA GLN A 216 5.26 -22.41 -7.59
C GLN A 216 5.90 -22.44 -6.18
N ASN A 217 5.08 -22.55 -5.12
CA ASN A 217 5.52 -22.56 -3.72
C ASN A 217 6.46 -21.39 -3.37
N LEU A 218 6.12 -20.18 -3.84
CA LEU A 218 6.84 -18.96 -3.47
C LEU A 218 6.30 -18.36 -2.16
N HIS A 219 7.17 -17.63 -1.47
CA HIS A 219 6.84 -16.82 -0.30
C HIS A 219 6.81 -15.32 -0.64
N ASP A 220 6.20 -14.48 0.21
CA ASP A 220 6.44 -13.04 0.16
C ASP A 220 7.91 -12.72 0.44
N CYS A 221 8.39 -11.60 -0.12
CA CYS A 221 9.79 -11.18 -0.02
C CYS A 221 10.32 -11.03 1.41
N ASN A 222 9.44 -10.79 2.38
CA ASN A 222 9.75 -10.64 3.81
C ASN A 222 9.38 -11.87 4.65
N VAL A 223 9.02 -13.01 4.03
CA VAL A 223 8.56 -14.23 4.72
C VAL A 223 9.53 -15.40 4.58
N GLY A 224 10.08 -15.65 3.39
CA GLY A 224 10.96 -16.81 3.15
C GLY A 224 11.45 -16.93 1.72
N GLU A 225 12.18 -18.01 1.41
CA GLU A 225 12.70 -18.32 0.08
C GLU A 225 12.29 -19.74 -0.36
N PRO A 226 12.00 -20.00 -1.64
CA PRO A 226 12.07 -19.07 -2.78
C PRO A 226 10.98 -17.97 -2.73
N SER A 227 11.33 -16.72 -3.07
CA SER A 227 10.44 -15.57 -2.90
C SER A 227 9.89 -14.96 -4.20
N LEU A 228 8.81 -14.19 -4.06
CA LEU A 228 8.28 -13.29 -5.10
C LEU A 228 9.34 -12.30 -5.62
N CYS A 229 10.33 -11.92 -4.79
CA CYS A 229 11.40 -10.99 -5.16
C CYS A 229 12.48 -11.60 -6.06
N ALA A 230 12.62 -12.92 -6.08
CA ALA A 230 13.54 -13.62 -6.97
C ALA A 230 12.84 -14.17 -8.23
N TYR A 231 11.59 -14.64 -8.12
CA TYR A 231 10.93 -15.40 -9.19
C TYR A 231 9.61 -14.81 -9.69
N GLY A 232 8.97 -13.90 -8.95
CA GLY A 232 7.61 -13.44 -9.25
C GLY A 232 7.44 -12.86 -10.65
N SER A 233 8.39 -12.03 -11.09
CA SER A 233 8.38 -11.44 -12.45
C SER A 233 8.43 -12.49 -13.57
N LYS A 234 9.22 -13.55 -13.40
CA LYS A 234 9.33 -14.66 -14.36
C LYS A 234 8.02 -15.43 -14.41
N ILE A 235 7.42 -15.75 -13.27
CA ILE A 235 6.13 -16.45 -13.20
C ILE A 235 5.00 -15.61 -13.83
N ILE A 236 5.00 -14.30 -13.60
CA ILE A 236 4.06 -13.37 -14.24
C ILE A 236 4.20 -13.41 -15.77
N LYS A 237 5.42 -13.37 -16.31
CA LYS A 237 5.68 -13.44 -17.77
C LYS A 237 5.23 -14.79 -18.35
N ASP A 238 5.64 -15.89 -17.73
CA ASP A 238 5.39 -17.25 -18.23
C ASP A 238 3.91 -17.65 -18.17
N HIS A 239 3.14 -17.09 -17.23
CA HIS A 239 1.73 -17.43 -16.98
C HIS A 239 0.75 -16.27 -17.16
N LEU A 240 1.15 -15.22 -17.89
CA LEU A 240 0.39 -13.97 -18.03
C LEU A 240 -1.07 -14.19 -18.45
N GLU A 241 -1.32 -15.04 -19.46
CA GLU A 241 -2.68 -15.32 -19.94
C GLU A 241 -3.55 -16.03 -18.89
N THR A 242 -2.95 -16.89 -18.06
CA THR A 242 -3.65 -17.56 -16.95
C THR A 242 -4.04 -16.54 -15.89
N ILE A 243 -3.13 -15.65 -15.50
CA ILE A 243 -3.39 -14.60 -14.50
C ILE A 243 -4.47 -13.62 -14.99
N VAL A 244 -4.39 -13.18 -16.26
CA VAL A 244 -5.44 -12.40 -16.94
C VAL A 244 -6.78 -13.16 -16.95
N GLY A 245 -6.75 -14.48 -17.13
CA GLY A 245 -7.92 -15.36 -17.05
C GLY A 245 -8.57 -15.39 -15.66
N ILE A 246 -7.79 -15.37 -14.59
CA ILE A 246 -8.28 -15.32 -13.20
C ILE A 246 -8.94 -13.97 -12.93
N TYR A 247 -8.31 -12.85 -13.33
CA TYR A 247 -8.90 -11.51 -13.24
C TYR A 247 -10.28 -11.43 -13.91
N ARG A 248 -10.40 -11.97 -15.15
CA ARG A 248 -11.68 -12.08 -15.87
C ARG A 248 -12.70 -12.97 -15.12
N ASN A 249 -12.26 -14.07 -14.52
CA ASN A 249 -13.11 -14.99 -13.77
C ASN A 249 -13.76 -14.32 -12.54
N TYR A 250 -12.95 -13.63 -11.73
CA TYR A 250 -13.44 -12.87 -10.58
C TYR A 250 -14.38 -11.74 -10.99
N ALA A 251 -14.05 -10.99 -12.04
CA ALA A 251 -14.93 -9.92 -12.53
C ALA A 251 -16.28 -10.45 -13.02
N ARG A 252 -16.32 -11.63 -13.67
CA ARG A 252 -17.58 -12.29 -14.04
C ARG A 252 -18.42 -12.65 -12.81
N GLY A 253 -17.82 -13.30 -11.81
CA GLY A 253 -18.52 -13.69 -10.59
C GLY A 253 -19.08 -12.49 -9.81
N TYR A 254 -18.31 -11.41 -9.72
CA TYR A 254 -18.81 -10.14 -9.18
C TYR A 254 -19.93 -9.52 -10.03
N ALA A 255 -19.83 -9.54 -11.36
CA ALA A 255 -20.87 -8.99 -12.24
C ALA A 255 -22.22 -9.71 -12.07
N GLU A 256 -22.20 -11.02 -11.86
CA GLU A 256 -23.39 -11.86 -11.63
C GLU A 256 -24.16 -11.46 -10.36
N CYS A 257 -23.50 -10.92 -9.31
CA CYS A 257 -24.11 -10.71 -8.00
C CYS A 257 -24.11 -9.25 -7.48
N LEU A 258 -23.26 -8.36 -8.00
CA LEU A 258 -23.26 -6.94 -7.59
C LEU A 258 -24.51 -6.19 -8.04
N GLY A 259 -25.10 -6.55 -9.19
CA GLY A 259 -26.28 -5.87 -9.76
C GLY A 259 -25.99 -4.40 -10.15
N GLY A 260 -24.76 -4.08 -10.53
CA GLY A 260 -24.34 -2.71 -10.84
C GLY A 260 -24.23 -1.78 -9.62
N LYS A 261 -24.01 -2.34 -8.42
CA LYS A 261 -23.40 -1.61 -7.30
C LYS A 261 -21.92 -1.30 -7.63
N PRO A 262 -21.36 -0.20 -7.11
CA PRO A 262 -19.94 0.10 -7.28
C PRO A 262 -19.04 -0.93 -6.58
N ILE A 263 -17.81 -1.02 -7.06
CA ILE A 263 -16.72 -1.82 -6.48
C ILE A 263 -15.39 -1.14 -6.81
N ILE A 264 -14.47 -1.11 -5.84
CA ILE A 264 -13.09 -0.64 -6.03
C ILE A 264 -12.17 -1.86 -5.97
N PHE A 265 -11.19 -1.94 -6.87
CA PHE A 265 -10.09 -2.89 -6.79
C PHE A 265 -8.77 -2.16 -6.51
N GLU A 266 -8.11 -2.51 -5.40
CA GLU A 266 -6.74 -2.10 -5.10
C GLU A 266 -5.78 -3.07 -5.80
N MET A 267 -5.05 -2.56 -6.79
CA MET A 267 -4.39 -3.39 -7.80
C MET A 267 -2.95 -3.74 -7.44
N GLU A 268 -2.71 -5.06 -7.25
CA GLU A 268 -1.40 -5.69 -7.00
C GLU A 268 -0.51 -4.88 -6.05
N PRO A 269 -0.76 -4.95 -4.73
CA PRO A 269 0.20 -4.49 -3.71
C PRO A 269 1.65 -4.88 -4.04
N ASP A 270 2.58 -3.99 -3.75
CA ASP A 270 4.02 -4.17 -4.01
C ASP A 270 4.39 -4.36 -5.50
N TRP A 271 3.55 -3.96 -6.48
CA TRP A 271 3.79 -4.21 -7.93
C TRP A 271 5.19 -3.83 -8.42
N TYR A 272 5.80 -2.78 -7.84
CA TYR A 272 7.16 -2.36 -8.17
C TYR A 272 8.23 -3.45 -7.91
N GLN A 273 8.00 -4.37 -6.97
CA GLN A 273 8.95 -5.44 -6.61
C GLN A 273 9.34 -6.36 -7.78
N TYR A 274 8.45 -6.49 -8.77
CA TYR A 274 8.67 -7.30 -9.96
C TYR A 274 9.60 -6.65 -10.98
N THR A 275 10.02 -5.40 -10.77
CA THR A 275 11.00 -4.68 -11.61
C THR A 275 12.41 -4.64 -11.03
N LEU A 276 12.59 -5.14 -9.80
CA LEU A 276 13.87 -5.10 -9.09
C LEU A 276 14.91 -6.01 -9.74
N SER A 277 16.19 -5.64 -9.66
CA SER A 277 17.30 -6.34 -10.33
C SER A 277 17.67 -7.70 -9.73
N ASN A 278 17.14 -8.04 -8.55
CA ASN A 278 17.25 -9.37 -7.94
C ASN A 278 16.26 -10.39 -8.51
N GLN A 279 15.30 -9.94 -9.34
CA GLN A 279 14.43 -10.82 -10.09
C GLN A 279 15.20 -11.60 -11.17
N THR A 280 14.81 -12.85 -11.40
CA THR A 280 15.39 -13.73 -12.44
C THR A 280 14.97 -13.34 -13.87
N SER A 281 13.86 -12.63 -14.04
CA SER A 281 13.47 -12.00 -15.32
C SER A 281 12.71 -10.70 -15.05
N PRO A 282 13.41 -9.64 -14.58
CA PRO A 282 12.78 -8.41 -14.12
C PRO A 282 11.82 -7.84 -15.17
N LEU A 283 10.68 -7.31 -14.74
CA LEU A 283 9.84 -6.47 -15.59
C LEU A 283 10.54 -5.12 -15.78
N THR A 284 10.58 -4.61 -17.00
CA THR A 284 10.75 -3.18 -17.20
C THR A 284 9.51 -2.43 -16.69
N PRO A 285 9.63 -1.14 -16.27
CA PRO A 285 8.47 -0.36 -15.88
C PRO A 285 7.37 -0.28 -16.97
N ALA A 286 7.77 -0.30 -18.25
CA ALA A 286 6.84 -0.33 -19.38
C ALA A 286 6.09 -1.67 -19.49
N GLU A 287 6.75 -2.82 -19.33
CA GLU A 287 6.07 -4.12 -19.25
C GLU A 287 5.12 -4.18 -18.06
N ALA A 288 5.54 -3.67 -16.90
CA ALA A 288 4.71 -3.60 -15.70
C ALA A 288 3.42 -2.79 -15.91
N GLY A 289 3.49 -1.68 -16.65
CA GLY A 289 2.33 -0.87 -17.05
C GLY A 289 1.43 -1.53 -18.10
N GLN A 290 2.02 -2.21 -19.08
CA GLN A 290 1.27 -2.98 -20.08
C GLN A 290 0.51 -4.15 -19.44
N ILE A 291 1.16 -4.91 -18.56
CA ILE A 291 0.53 -6.05 -17.86
C ILE A 291 -0.63 -5.57 -16.96
N MET A 292 -0.41 -4.52 -16.17
CA MET A 292 -1.44 -3.92 -15.34
C MET A 292 -2.65 -3.43 -16.17
N THR A 293 -2.39 -2.83 -17.33
CA THR A 293 -3.45 -2.45 -18.30
C THR A 293 -4.29 -3.65 -18.72
N ARG A 294 -3.66 -4.81 -18.98
CA ARG A 294 -4.36 -6.04 -19.35
C ARG A 294 -5.22 -6.59 -18.21
N TYR A 295 -4.76 -6.51 -16.96
CA TYR A 295 -5.56 -6.92 -15.79
C TYR A 295 -6.82 -6.05 -15.64
N VAL A 296 -6.68 -4.72 -15.73
CA VAL A 296 -7.82 -3.80 -15.64
C VAL A 296 -8.80 -3.98 -16.80
N GLN A 297 -8.30 -4.16 -18.03
CA GLN A 297 -9.15 -4.42 -19.20
C GLN A 297 -9.94 -5.73 -19.05
N ALA A 298 -9.29 -6.82 -18.60
CA ALA A 298 -9.94 -8.12 -18.42
C ALA A 298 -11.05 -8.10 -17.35
N MET A 299 -10.95 -7.23 -16.35
CA MET A 299 -12.06 -7.00 -15.42
C MET A 299 -13.17 -6.13 -16.02
N LYS A 300 -12.81 -5.06 -16.76
CA LYS A 300 -13.79 -4.18 -17.42
C LYS A 300 -14.64 -4.88 -18.48
N GLU A 301 -14.22 -6.03 -19.02
CA GLU A 301 -15.06 -6.91 -19.86
C GLU A 301 -16.39 -7.33 -19.19
N HIS A 302 -16.40 -7.49 -17.87
CA HIS A 302 -17.58 -7.88 -17.08
C HIS A 302 -18.04 -6.78 -16.11
N LEU A 303 -17.14 -5.91 -15.66
CA LEU A 303 -17.39 -4.81 -14.74
C LEU A 303 -16.97 -3.46 -15.36
N PRO A 304 -17.66 -2.97 -16.41
CA PRO A 304 -17.27 -1.72 -17.09
C PRO A 304 -17.29 -0.48 -16.18
N ASN A 305 -18.08 -0.52 -15.10
CA ASN A 305 -18.23 0.54 -14.10
C ASN A 305 -17.44 0.27 -12.81
N ALA A 306 -16.50 -0.69 -12.80
CA ALA A 306 -15.59 -0.86 -11.66
C ALA A 306 -14.56 0.29 -11.60
N TYR A 307 -14.17 0.62 -10.38
CA TYR A 307 -13.16 1.61 -10.08
C TYR A 307 -11.86 0.90 -9.71
N PHE A 308 -10.73 1.50 -10.05
CA PHE A 308 -9.41 0.89 -9.85
C PHE A 308 -8.51 1.85 -9.10
N SER A 309 -7.75 1.31 -8.15
CA SER A 309 -6.72 2.01 -7.40
C SER A 309 -5.36 1.38 -7.71
N MET A 310 -4.34 2.21 -7.94
CA MET A 310 -2.98 1.75 -8.15
C MET A 310 -2.19 1.81 -6.84
N ASP A 311 -1.44 0.75 -6.53
CA ASP A 311 -0.60 0.69 -5.33
C ASP A 311 0.50 1.76 -5.27
N ILE A 312 0.71 2.31 -4.07
CA ILE A 312 1.88 3.10 -3.70
C ILE A 312 2.94 2.18 -3.15
N SER A 313 3.98 1.95 -3.95
CA SER A 313 5.27 1.46 -3.49
C SER A 313 6.18 2.66 -3.17
N PRO A 314 6.25 3.17 -1.93
CA PRO A 314 6.96 4.43 -1.62
C PRO A 314 8.49 4.37 -1.77
N TRP A 315 9.05 3.18 -2.05
CA TRP A 315 10.47 2.94 -2.32
C TRP A 315 10.86 2.99 -3.82
N VAL A 316 9.94 3.36 -4.72
CA VAL A 316 10.26 3.54 -6.15
C VAL A 316 11.42 4.53 -6.37
N PRO A 317 12.30 4.31 -7.37
CA PRO A 317 13.33 5.27 -7.76
C PRO A 317 12.73 6.58 -8.31
N PRO A 318 13.50 7.69 -8.29
CA PRO A 318 14.85 7.83 -7.74
C PRO A 318 14.86 8.07 -6.21
N ASN A 319 15.97 7.72 -5.57
CA ASN A 319 16.29 8.01 -4.17
C ASN A 319 15.12 7.72 -3.19
N ASN A 320 14.57 6.51 -3.25
CA ASN A 320 13.57 6.00 -2.30
C ASN A 320 12.28 6.85 -2.26
N GLY A 321 11.69 7.12 -3.42
CA GLY A 321 10.43 7.85 -3.61
C GLY A 321 10.56 9.37 -3.75
N SER A 322 11.75 9.90 -4.02
CA SER A 322 12.01 11.35 -3.95
C SER A 322 11.32 12.22 -5.02
N ASP A 323 10.93 11.63 -6.14
CA ASP A 323 10.11 12.27 -7.19
C ASP A 323 8.59 12.07 -6.97
N ASN A 324 8.21 11.39 -5.88
CA ASN A 324 6.86 10.91 -5.58
C ASN A 324 6.27 9.95 -6.63
N GLY A 325 7.14 9.19 -7.32
CA GLY A 325 6.77 8.16 -8.29
C GLY A 325 6.45 8.69 -9.68
N ALA A 326 6.82 9.92 -10.03
CA ALA A 326 6.62 10.47 -11.38
C ALA A 326 7.26 9.60 -12.48
N ASP A 327 8.47 9.09 -12.25
CA ASP A 327 9.16 8.17 -13.15
C ASP A 327 8.53 6.77 -13.19
N TRP A 328 7.79 6.38 -12.15
CA TRP A 328 7.06 5.12 -12.07
C TRP A 328 5.69 5.20 -12.77
N TYR A 329 4.82 6.11 -12.34
CA TYR A 329 3.43 6.19 -12.81
C TYR A 329 3.31 6.60 -14.29
N LYS A 330 4.30 7.27 -14.88
CA LYS A 330 4.31 7.60 -16.32
C LYS A 330 4.30 6.38 -17.26
N ASN A 331 4.57 5.18 -16.75
CA ASN A 331 4.53 3.93 -17.52
C ASN A 331 3.14 3.29 -17.57
N PHE A 332 2.18 3.81 -16.79
CA PHE A 332 0.83 3.26 -16.63
C PHE A 332 -0.19 4.15 -17.33
N ASP A 333 -1.26 3.55 -17.87
CA ASP A 333 -2.44 4.31 -18.30
C ASP A 333 -3.24 4.76 -17.07
N MET A 334 -2.84 5.90 -16.51
CA MET A 334 -3.50 6.51 -15.35
C MET A 334 -4.93 6.99 -15.64
N SER A 335 -5.46 6.88 -16.87
CA SER A 335 -6.89 7.08 -17.14
C SER A 335 -7.75 5.89 -16.68
N LEU A 336 -7.15 4.70 -16.56
CA LEU A 336 -7.85 3.49 -16.10
C LEU A 336 -8.15 3.51 -14.60
N PHE A 337 -7.39 4.30 -13.84
CA PHE A 337 -7.42 4.38 -12.38
C PHE A 337 -8.19 5.60 -11.89
N THR A 338 -9.01 5.39 -10.85
CA THR A 338 -9.73 6.45 -10.13
C THR A 338 -8.93 6.92 -8.92
N PHE A 339 -8.20 6.00 -8.30
CA PHE A 339 -7.47 6.22 -7.05
C PHE A 339 -6.02 5.80 -7.15
N ILE A 340 -5.30 6.18 -6.10
CA ILE A 340 -4.04 5.60 -5.68
C ILE A 340 -4.28 5.07 -4.26
N ASN A 341 -3.70 3.93 -3.87
CA ASN A 341 -3.84 3.40 -2.50
C ASN A 341 -2.49 3.09 -1.87
N THR A 342 -2.39 3.19 -0.55
CA THR A 342 -1.28 2.53 0.16
C THR A 342 -1.59 1.05 0.34
N SER A 343 -0.55 0.28 0.64
CA SER A 343 -0.67 -1.09 1.13
C SER A 343 0.41 -1.38 2.18
N GLY A 344 0.24 -2.49 2.89
CA GLY A 344 1.27 -3.07 3.78
C GLY A 344 1.44 -2.37 5.13
N GLY A 345 0.52 -1.48 5.49
CA GLY A 345 0.35 -0.92 6.85
C GLY A 345 1.51 -0.10 7.42
N GLY A 346 1.29 0.61 8.53
CA GLY A 346 2.30 1.53 9.08
C GLY A 346 2.53 2.76 8.19
N THR A 347 1.43 3.37 7.74
CA THR A 347 1.41 4.67 7.05
C THR A 347 1.25 5.80 8.06
N GLU A 348 1.96 6.91 7.88
CA GLU A 348 2.09 7.93 8.93
C GLU A 348 1.15 9.13 8.73
N ALA A 349 -0.01 9.10 9.39
CA ALA A 349 -0.97 10.22 9.33
C ALA A 349 -0.45 11.53 9.95
N ASN A 350 0.54 11.47 10.85
CA ASN A 350 1.20 12.63 11.47
C ASN A 350 2.40 13.16 10.67
N ASN A 351 2.74 12.57 9.53
CA ASN A 351 3.90 12.93 8.72
C ASN A 351 3.47 13.39 7.31
N THR A 352 4.22 14.32 6.70
CA THR A 352 4.02 14.69 5.29
C THR A 352 4.48 13.59 4.34
N LYS A 353 5.42 12.76 4.79
CA LYS A 353 5.83 11.51 4.15
C LYS A 353 4.80 10.41 4.41
N ILE A 354 4.62 9.52 3.46
CA ILE A 354 3.71 8.35 3.58
C ILE A 354 4.24 7.38 4.63
N ARG A 355 5.57 7.22 4.68
CA ARG A 355 6.34 6.47 5.67
C ARG A 355 7.62 7.27 5.95
N SER A 356 8.03 7.44 7.20
CA SER A 356 9.21 8.23 7.59
C SER A 356 10.51 7.76 6.92
N THR A 357 10.62 6.45 6.67
CA THR A 357 11.77 5.77 6.05
C THR A 357 11.90 6.02 4.55
N ASN A 358 10.86 6.50 3.87
CA ASN A 358 10.86 6.82 2.44
C ASN A 358 10.85 8.34 2.23
N ASN A 359 11.02 8.80 0.99
CA ASN A 359 10.96 10.22 0.61
C ASN A 359 9.64 10.62 -0.07
N MET A 360 8.79 9.66 -0.43
CA MET A 360 7.48 9.94 -1.03
C MET A 360 6.54 10.60 -0.02
N THR A 361 5.86 11.65 -0.48
CA THR A 361 4.90 12.45 0.30
C THR A 361 3.47 12.24 -0.18
N TRP A 362 2.51 12.37 0.73
CA TRP A 362 1.08 12.29 0.41
C TRP A 362 0.69 13.32 -0.67
N ALA A 363 1.06 14.59 -0.47
CA ALA A 363 0.79 15.67 -1.41
C ALA A 363 1.48 15.46 -2.77
N GLY A 364 2.71 14.94 -2.75
CA GLY A 364 3.48 14.70 -3.95
C GLY A 364 2.86 13.63 -4.85
N VAL A 365 2.45 12.48 -4.31
CA VAL A 365 1.85 11.41 -5.12
C VAL A 365 0.46 11.80 -5.63
N SER A 366 -0.35 12.48 -4.82
CA SER A 366 -1.62 13.11 -5.21
C SER A 366 -1.45 14.11 -6.37
N SER A 367 -0.38 14.94 -6.32
CA SER A 367 -0.04 15.90 -7.37
C SER A 367 0.43 15.22 -8.67
N VAL A 368 1.35 14.25 -8.57
CA VAL A 368 1.90 13.50 -9.71
C VAL A 368 0.84 12.72 -10.47
N THR A 369 -0.08 12.06 -9.75
CA THR A 369 -1.08 11.16 -10.34
C THR A 369 -2.40 11.86 -10.66
N GLY A 370 -2.69 13.00 -10.01
CA GLY A 370 -3.95 13.72 -10.13
C GLY A 370 -5.15 12.97 -9.51
N LYS A 371 -4.91 12.03 -8.59
CA LYS A 371 -5.94 11.17 -7.98
C LYS A 371 -6.08 11.42 -6.47
N GLY A 372 -7.24 11.05 -5.93
CA GLY A 372 -7.42 10.91 -4.49
C GLY A 372 -6.75 9.65 -3.96
N ILE A 373 -6.24 9.71 -2.72
CA ILE A 373 -5.54 8.58 -2.09
C ILE A 373 -6.48 7.85 -1.12
N LEU A 374 -6.60 6.54 -1.27
CA LEU A 374 -7.17 5.63 -0.27
C LEU A 374 -6.01 5.12 0.61
N ALA A 375 -5.92 5.62 1.84
CA ALA A 375 -4.91 5.16 2.78
C ALA A 375 -5.38 3.88 3.48
N ASP A 376 -4.43 3.07 3.95
CA ASP A 376 -4.65 1.98 4.88
C ASP A 376 -3.72 2.09 6.11
N THR A 377 -4.22 1.65 7.26
CA THR A 377 -3.36 1.26 8.40
C THR A 377 -2.82 -0.16 8.20
N GLY A 378 -3.47 -0.89 7.29
CA GLY A 378 -3.00 -2.05 6.56
C GLY A 378 -2.83 -3.34 7.35
N TYR A 379 -2.23 -4.28 6.65
CA TYR A 379 -1.87 -5.62 7.10
C TYR A 379 -0.39 -5.62 7.47
N GLY A 380 -0.07 -6.20 8.63
CA GLY A 380 1.29 -6.57 9.00
C GLY A 380 1.81 -7.74 8.15
N VAL A 381 2.99 -8.24 8.53
CA VAL A 381 3.70 -9.32 7.81
C VAL A 381 2.77 -10.51 7.52
N ASN A 382 2.80 -11.01 6.29
CA ASN A 382 1.97 -12.13 5.80
C ASN A 382 0.44 -11.89 5.97
N GLY A 383 -0.03 -10.64 5.85
CA GLY A 383 -1.45 -10.30 5.95
C GLY A 383 -1.99 -10.27 7.38
N ALA A 384 -1.12 -10.33 8.40
CA ALA A 384 -1.52 -10.25 9.81
C ALA A 384 -2.15 -8.89 10.16
N SER A 385 -2.73 -8.77 11.35
CA SER A 385 -3.19 -7.47 11.86
C SER A 385 -1.98 -6.56 12.18
N ALA A 386 -1.98 -5.33 11.63
CA ALA A 386 -1.10 -4.25 12.10
C ALA A 386 -1.62 -3.57 13.39
N GLY A 387 -2.83 -3.94 13.83
CA GLY A 387 -3.55 -3.30 14.94
C GLY A 387 -4.28 -2.02 14.54
N HIS A 388 -4.82 -1.35 15.57
CA HIS A 388 -5.47 -0.06 15.45
C HIS A 388 -4.43 1.06 15.48
N ASP A 389 -4.41 1.92 14.46
CA ASP A 389 -3.52 3.09 14.44
C ASP A 389 -4.24 4.34 14.95
N ALA A 390 -3.95 4.74 16.20
CA ALA A 390 -4.53 5.93 16.81
C ALA A 390 -4.04 7.26 16.18
N ILE A 391 -3.00 7.25 15.35
CA ILE A 391 -2.53 8.45 14.64
C ILE A 391 -3.58 8.90 13.61
N TRP A 392 -4.34 7.97 13.04
CA TRP A 392 -5.46 8.18 12.13
C TRP A 392 -6.79 8.56 12.81
N ASP A 393 -6.84 8.66 14.15
CA ASP A 393 -8.02 9.14 14.89
C ASP A 393 -7.97 10.66 15.17
N VAL A 394 -6.83 11.31 14.91
CA VAL A 394 -6.60 12.71 15.28
C VAL A 394 -7.06 13.65 14.16
N VAL A 395 -8.10 14.46 14.42
CA VAL A 395 -8.68 15.46 13.49
C VAL A 395 -7.62 16.29 12.76
N GLY A 396 -6.59 16.78 13.48
CA GLY A 396 -5.51 17.59 12.89
C GLY A 396 -4.66 16.81 11.87
N ASN A 397 -4.37 15.54 12.15
CA ASN A 397 -3.64 14.66 11.24
C ASN A 397 -4.48 14.38 9.99
N ILE A 398 -5.74 13.95 10.18
CA ILE A 398 -6.65 13.65 9.07
C ILE A 398 -6.84 14.88 8.18
N ASN A 399 -7.07 16.07 8.75
CA ASN A 399 -7.22 17.31 7.98
C ASN A 399 -5.94 17.70 7.22
N ALA A 400 -4.76 17.44 7.78
CA ALA A 400 -3.50 17.62 7.03
C ALA A 400 -3.42 16.65 5.83
N ARG A 401 -3.77 15.38 6.04
CA ARG A 401 -3.79 14.37 4.96
C ARG A 401 -4.89 14.61 3.91
N ILE A 402 -6.02 15.19 4.30
CA ILE A 402 -7.09 15.64 3.37
C ILE A 402 -6.56 16.74 2.44
N ASN A 403 -5.83 17.73 2.97
CA ASN A 403 -5.20 18.78 2.17
C ASN A 403 -4.14 18.21 1.22
N ASP A 404 -3.44 17.15 1.64
CA ASP A 404 -2.49 16.40 0.80
C ASP A 404 -3.18 15.51 -0.26
N GLY A 405 -4.50 15.33 -0.21
CA GLY A 405 -5.29 14.56 -1.19
C GLY A 405 -5.71 13.16 -0.76
N VAL A 406 -5.52 12.78 0.50
CA VAL A 406 -6.11 11.56 1.07
C VAL A 406 -7.62 11.75 1.24
N ILE A 407 -8.41 10.85 0.65
CA ILE A 407 -9.88 10.91 0.66
C ILE A 407 -10.52 9.90 1.62
N GLY A 408 -9.76 8.91 2.07
CA GLY A 408 -10.23 7.95 3.06
C GLY A 408 -9.13 7.10 3.69
N ILE A 409 -9.49 6.40 4.76
CA ILE A 409 -8.63 5.51 5.53
C ILE A 409 -9.33 4.18 5.84
N ALA A 410 -8.66 3.07 5.53
CA ALA A 410 -9.02 1.74 5.98
C ALA A 410 -8.26 1.40 7.28
N GLN A 411 -8.94 1.39 8.43
CA GLN A 411 -8.41 0.72 9.61
C GLN A 411 -8.72 -0.76 9.49
N TYR A 412 -7.73 -1.56 9.10
CA TYR A 412 -7.96 -3.00 8.87
C TYR A 412 -8.39 -3.71 10.15
N ASN A 413 -7.82 -3.34 11.29
CA ASN A 413 -8.13 -3.96 12.58
C ASN A 413 -8.36 -2.86 13.63
N PRO A 414 -9.50 -2.16 13.57
CA PRO A 414 -9.77 -1.04 14.47
C PRO A 414 -10.03 -1.53 15.90
N ASN A 415 -10.06 -0.60 16.85
CA ASN A 415 -10.53 -0.88 18.21
C ASN A 415 -12.07 -0.83 18.29
N ALA A 416 -12.65 -1.46 19.32
CA ALA A 416 -14.10 -1.60 19.44
C ALA A 416 -14.84 -0.26 19.61
N ASN A 417 -14.16 0.79 20.06
CA ASN A 417 -14.69 2.14 20.18
C ASN A 417 -14.52 3.00 18.92
N TRP A 418 -13.90 2.49 17.84
CA TRP A 418 -13.59 3.30 16.66
C TRP A 418 -14.81 3.91 15.99
N GLY A 419 -15.97 3.24 16.03
CA GLY A 419 -17.23 3.82 15.55
C GLY A 419 -17.62 5.11 16.31
N GLN A 420 -17.38 5.15 17.63
CA GLN A 420 -17.59 6.36 18.43
C GLN A 420 -16.56 7.44 18.07
N THR A 421 -15.30 7.04 17.82
CA THR A 421 -14.26 7.94 17.33
C THR A 421 -14.68 8.60 16.01
N ILE A 422 -15.05 7.82 14.99
CA ILE A 422 -15.55 8.32 13.69
C ILE A 422 -16.72 9.29 13.90
N ALA A 423 -17.74 8.88 14.67
CA ALA A 423 -18.92 9.70 14.93
C ALA A 423 -18.56 11.06 15.58
N SER A 424 -17.55 11.09 16.46
CA SER A 424 -17.10 12.32 17.13
C SER A 424 -16.26 13.24 16.24
N ILE A 425 -15.46 12.69 15.32
CA ILE A 425 -14.52 13.47 14.49
C ILE A 425 -15.07 13.87 13.13
N ARG A 426 -16.02 13.11 12.56
CA ARG A 426 -16.48 13.25 11.16
C ARG A 426 -16.98 14.67 10.82
N SER A 427 -17.66 15.35 11.73
CA SER A 427 -18.14 16.74 11.54
C SER A 427 -17.06 17.82 11.65
N GLN A 428 -15.85 17.44 12.09
CA GLN A 428 -14.68 18.31 12.24
C GLN A 428 -13.70 18.19 11.06
N LEU A 429 -13.98 17.28 10.12
CA LEU A 429 -13.12 17.03 8.96
C LEU A 429 -13.43 17.98 7.81
N ALA A 430 -12.37 18.37 7.10
CA ALA A 430 -12.47 19.15 5.87
C ALA A 430 -13.09 18.33 4.73
N THR A 431 -13.71 19.02 3.77
CA THR A 431 -14.13 18.41 2.50
C THR A 431 -12.90 18.05 1.66
N PRO A 432 -12.74 16.79 1.21
CA PRO A 432 -11.62 16.44 0.34
C PRO A 432 -11.66 17.10 -1.04
N LYS A 433 -10.48 17.30 -1.63
CA LYS A 433 -10.32 17.87 -2.98
C LYS A 433 -10.97 17.01 -4.08
N PHE A 434 -11.02 15.69 -3.87
CA PHE A 434 -11.59 14.74 -4.82
C PHE A 434 -12.82 14.06 -4.19
N CYS A 435 -13.94 14.05 -4.90
CA CYS A 435 -15.22 13.48 -4.46
C CYS A 435 -15.83 12.63 -5.58
N PRO A 436 -15.52 11.32 -5.61
CA PRO A 436 -15.83 10.39 -6.72
C PRO A 436 -17.24 9.76 -6.66
#